data_AF-A0A1B6JY48-F1
#
_entry.id   AF-A0A1B6JY48-F1
#
_cell.length_a   1.000
_cell.length_b   1.000
_cell.length_c   1.000
_cell.angle_alpha   90.00
_cell.angle_beta   90.00
_cell.angle_gamma   90.00
#
_symmetry.space_group_name_H-M   'P 1'
#
loop_
_entity.id
_entity.type
_entity.pdbx_description
1 polymer ?
#
loop_
_entity_poly.entity_id
_entity_poly.type
_entity_poly.pdbx_seq_one_letter_code
_entity_poly.pdbx_strand_id
1 'polypeptide(L)'
;FMEQITETLPFDTSKILYLPFINAPPTDNSTVLTTLLHACEVGNASKQETKFVTFDQQLYWKARDIVATAPENSELKNVVVRLGGFHLVMSFMGAIGNIMSGSGLENVWGVIYAEGSIPQ
;
A
#
# COMPACT_ATOMS: atom_id res chain seq x y z
N PHE A 1 16.73 10.10 17.01
CA PHE A 1 16.82 11.51 16.55
C PHE A 1 15.45 12.17 16.50
N MET A 2 14.57 11.86 15.54
CA MET A 2 13.23 12.51 15.48
C MET A 2 12.39 12.29 16.74
N GLU A 3 12.36 11.06 17.28
CA GLU A 3 11.64 10.72 18.52
C GLU A 3 12.08 11.53 19.74
N GLN A 4 13.39 11.80 19.87
CA GLN A 4 13.96 12.58 20.97
C GLN A 4 13.66 14.08 20.84
N ILE A 5 13.54 14.59 19.61
CA ILE A 5 13.26 16.01 19.36
C ILE A 5 11.78 16.33 19.59
N THR A 6 10.91 15.35 19.42
CA THR A 6 9.45 15.52 19.56
C THR A 6 8.90 15.01 20.88
N GLU A 7 9.74 14.59 21.83
CA GLU A 7 9.34 13.92 23.08
C GLU A 7 8.34 14.73 23.93
N THR A 8 8.47 16.07 23.93
CA THR A 8 7.60 16.97 24.70
C THR A 8 6.39 17.47 23.90
N LEU A 9 6.31 17.14 22.61
CA LEU A 9 5.21 17.56 21.75
C LEU A 9 4.02 16.61 21.90
N PRO A 10 2.78 17.10 21.78
CA PRO A 10 1.62 16.22 21.72
C PRO A 10 1.73 15.29 20.52
N PHE A 11 1.46 14.00 20.73
CA PHE A 11 1.48 12.98 19.70
C PHE A 11 0.30 12.02 19.86
N ASP A 12 -0.11 11.43 18.75
CA ASP A 12 -1.04 10.31 18.72
C ASP A 12 -0.26 9.00 18.54
N THR A 13 -0.70 7.94 19.23
CA THR A 13 -0.08 6.62 19.09
C THR A 13 -0.80 5.82 18.01
N SER A 14 -0.05 5.36 17.02
CA SER A 14 -0.55 4.41 16.02
C SER A 14 -0.07 2.99 16.34
N LYS A 15 -0.85 1.98 15.94
CA LYS A 15 -0.49 0.58 16.08
C LYS A 15 -0.44 -0.10 14.73
N ILE A 16 0.61 -0.89 14.49
CA ILE A 16 0.72 -1.76 13.33
C ILE A 16 0.26 -3.15 13.77
N LEU A 17 -0.69 -3.72 13.02
CA LEU A 17 -1.25 -5.04 13.26
C LEU A 17 -1.04 -5.89 12.00
N TYR A 18 -0.57 -7.11 12.20
CA TYR A 18 -0.56 -8.12 11.15
C TYR A 18 -1.91 -8.83 11.16
N LEU A 19 -2.54 -8.88 9.99
CA LEU A 19 -3.79 -9.60 9.78
C LEU A 19 -3.50 -11.03 9.33
N PRO A 20 -4.40 -11.98 9.62
CA PRO A 20 -4.24 -13.37 9.18
C PRO A 20 -4.15 -13.45 7.65
N PHE A 21 -3.40 -14.44 7.17
CA PHE A 21 -3.31 -14.71 5.74
C PHE A 21 -4.63 -15.26 5.20
N ILE A 22 -5.06 -14.74 4.06
CA ILE A 22 -6.16 -15.32 3.30
C ILE A 22 -5.57 -16.41 2.41
N ASN A 23 -5.83 -17.67 2.75
CA ASN A 23 -5.34 -18.82 1.98
C ASN A 23 -6.25 -19.13 0.78
N ALA A 24 -6.25 -18.25 -0.21
CA ALA A 24 -6.99 -18.38 -1.46
C ALA A 24 -6.24 -17.68 -2.60
N PRO A 25 -6.53 -18.00 -3.88
CA PRO A 25 -5.88 -17.33 -5.00
C PRO A 25 -6.13 -15.81 -4.96
N PRO A 26 -5.09 -14.97 -4.97
CA PRO A 26 -5.24 -13.52 -4.77
C PRO A 26 -5.95 -12.84 -5.93
N THR A 27 -5.96 -13.47 -7.10
CA THR A 27 -6.63 -12.96 -8.30
C THR A 27 -8.12 -13.20 -8.29
N ASP A 28 -8.67 -14.03 -7.41
CA ASP A 28 -10.09 -14.32 -7.39
C ASP A 28 -10.87 -13.15 -6.80
N ASN A 29 -12.00 -12.79 -7.41
CA ASN A 29 -12.82 -11.66 -6.94
C ASN A 29 -13.34 -11.90 -5.51
N SER A 30 -13.62 -13.16 -5.15
CA SER A 30 -13.99 -13.54 -3.78
C SER A 30 -12.87 -13.24 -2.78
N THR A 31 -11.61 -13.54 -3.11
CA THR A 31 -10.45 -13.25 -2.27
C THR A 31 -10.26 -11.75 -2.06
N VAL A 32 -10.39 -10.96 -3.12
CA VAL A 32 -10.32 -9.49 -3.04
C VAL A 32 -11.47 -8.94 -2.19
N LEU A 33 -12.70 -9.44 -2.36
CA LEU A 33 -13.85 -9.05 -1.55
C LEU A 33 -13.64 -9.41 -0.07
N THR A 34 -13.20 -10.63 0.24
CA THR A 34 -12.88 -11.05 1.61
C THR A 34 -11.81 -10.14 2.24
N THR A 35 -10.80 -9.75 1.47
CA THR A 35 -9.75 -8.81 1.92
C THR A 35 -10.34 -7.46 2.30
N LEU A 36 -11.21 -6.90 1.45
CA LEU A 36 -11.89 -5.63 1.70
C LEU A 36 -12.81 -5.68 2.92
N LEU A 37 -13.61 -6.75 3.05
CA LEU A 37 -14.51 -6.93 4.19
C LEU A 37 -13.74 -7.09 5.51
N HIS A 38 -12.62 -7.80 5.50
CA HIS A 38 -11.78 -7.94 6.69
C HIS A 38 -11.12 -6.60 7.06
N ALA A 39 -10.70 -5.80 6.07
CA ALA A 39 -10.23 -4.44 6.32
C ALA A 39 -11.34 -3.55 6.93
N CYS A 40 -12.59 -3.71 6.51
CA CYS A 40 -13.73 -3.04 7.13
C CYS A 40 -13.94 -3.46 8.59
N GLU A 41 -13.96 -4.76 8.85
CA GLU A 41 -14.11 -5.33 10.19
C GLU A 41 -13.06 -4.76 11.16
N VAL A 42 -11.78 -4.83 10.78
CA VAL A 42 -10.67 -4.32 11.59
C VAL A 42 -10.74 -2.80 11.74
N GLY A 43 -11.07 -2.08 10.67
CA GLY A 43 -11.24 -0.63 10.70
C GLY A 43 -12.37 -0.21 11.65
N ASN A 44 -13.50 -0.90 11.61
CA ASN A 44 -14.64 -0.64 12.48
C ASN A 44 -14.32 -0.93 13.94
N ALA A 45 -13.66 -2.06 14.23
CA ALA A 45 -13.18 -2.39 15.58
C ALA A 45 -12.21 -1.32 16.12
N SER A 46 -11.47 -0.67 15.22
CA SER A 46 -10.52 0.41 15.52
C SER A 46 -11.15 1.81 15.46
N LYS A 47 -12.47 1.92 15.26
CA LYS A 47 -13.22 3.20 15.09
C LYS A 47 -12.67 4.10 13.98
N GLN A 48 -12.11 3.51 12.92
CA GLN A 48 -11.68 4.23 11.73
C GLN A 48 -12.88 4.51 10.82
N GLU A 49 -13.20 5.79 10.64
CA GLU A 49 -14.31 6.22 9.77
C GLU A 49 -14.04 5.86 8.31
N THR A 50 -12.90 6.32 7.77
CA THR A 50 -12.45 6.02 6.41
C THR A 50 -11.36 4.96 6.42
N LYS A 51 -11.47 3.97 5.52
CA LYS A 51 -10.50 2.87 5.41
C LYS A 51 -9.78 2.95 4.08
N PHE A 52 -8.47 3.21 4.12
CA PHE A 52 -7.64 3.16 2.92
C PHE A 52 -7.11 1.75 2.74
N VAL A 53 -7.43 1.13 1.59
CA VAL A 53 -6.93 -0.20 1.24
C VAL A 53 -6.10 -0.09 -0.03
N THR A 54 -4.85 -0.50 0.05
CA THR A 54 -3.92 -0.45 -1.09
C THR A 54 -3.76 -1.81 -1.71
N PHE A 55 -3.80 -1.88 -3.04
CA PHE A 55 -3.58 -3.10 -3.82
C PHE A 55 -2.60 -2.83 -4.96
N ASP A 56 -1.79 -3.82 -5.31
CA ASP A 56 -0.98 -3.76 -6.54
C ASP A 56 -1.85 -3.64 -7.79
N GLN A 57 -1.24 -3.17 -8.89
CA GLN A 57 -1.94 -2.77 -10.11
C GLN A 57 -2.96 -3.78 -10.62
N GLN A 58 -2.65 -5.07 -10.62
CA GLN A 58 -3.56 -6.10 -11.11
C GLN A 58 -4.81 -6.28 -10.22
N LEU A 59 -4.66 -6.12 -8.91
CA LEU A 59 -5.75 -6.31 -7.94
C LEU A 59 -6.52 -5.01 -7.69
N TYR A 60 -5.86 -3.87 -7.86
CA TYR A 60 -6.45 -2.54 -7.72
C TYR A 60 -7.72 -2.38 -8.55
N TRP A 61 -7.69 -2.78 -9.82
CA TRP A 61 -8.85 -2.67 -10.71
C TRP A 61 -10.02 -3.52 -10.24
N LYS A 62 -9.76 -4.74 -9.76
CA LYS A 62 -10.79 -5.64 -9.21
C LYS A 62 -11.39 -5.06 -7.94
N ALA A 63 -10.55 -4.58 -7.02
CA ALA A 63 -11.02 -3.96 -5.78
C ALA A 63 -11.84 -2.69 -6.05
N ARG A 64 -11.42 -1.87 -7.02
CA ARG A 64 -12.16 -0.68 -7.46
C ARG A 64 -13.54 -1.04 -8.01
N ASP A 65 -13.62 -2.05 -8.86
CA ASP A 65 -14.87 -2.52 -9.44
C ASP A 65 -15.83 -3.05 -8.36
N ILE A 66 -15.32 -3.87 -7.44
CA ILE A 66 -16.09 -4.38 -6.30
C ILE A 66 -16.65 -3.24 -5.43
N VAL A 67 -15.84 -2.24 -5.09
CA VAL A 67 -16.29 -1.10 -4.27
C VAL A 67 -17.27 -0.21 -5.05
N ALA A 68 -17.07 -0.02 -6.35
CA ALA A 68 -17.94 0.81 -7.18
C ALA A 68 -19.33 0.17 -7.42
N THR A 69 -19.40 -1.16 -7.45
CA THR A 69 -20.65 -1.92 -7.66
C THR A 69 -21.34 -2.31 -6.36
N ALA A 70 -20.73 -2.02 -5.20
CA ALA A 70 -21.31 -2.33 -3.90
C ALA A 70 -22.59 -1.51 -3.64
N PRO A 71 -23.60 -2.09 -2.98
CA PRO A 71 -24.78 -1.35 -2.52
C PRO A 71 -24.43 -0.16 -1.62
N GLU A 72 -25.24 0.90 -1.62
CA GLU A 72 -24.97 2.11 -0.82
C GLU A 72 -24.93 1.85 0.69
N ASN A 73 -25.69 0.87 1.17
CA ASN A 73 -25.72 0.45 2.57
C ASN A 73 -24.64 -0.61 2.91
N SER A 74 -23.69 -0.86 2.01
CA SER A 74 -22.59 -1.80 2.23
C SER A 74 -21.50 -1.22 3.12
N GLU A 75 -20.88 -2.07 3.92
CA GLU A 75 -19.64 -1.83 4.67
C GLU A 75 -18.51 -1.24 3.80
N LEU A 76 -18.54 -1.51 2.49
CA LEU A 76 -17.54 -1.06 1.53
C LEU A 76 -17.65 0.42 1.16
N LYS A 77 -18.74 1.11 1.52
CA LYS A 77 -18.99 2.50 1.09
C LYS A 77 -17.91 3.47 1.59
N ASN A 78 -17.34 3.20 2.76
CA ASN A 78 -16.31 4.03 3.38
C ASN A 78 -14.88 3.53 3.07
N VAL A 79 -14.73 2.61 2.11
CA VAL A 79 -13.44 2.12 1.66
C VAL A 79 -12.95 2.95 0.49
N VAL A 80 -11.73 3.47 0.64
CA VAL A 80 -11.01 4.15 -0.44
C VAL A 80 -9.89 3.23 -0.93
N VAL A 81 -10.12 2.63 -2.10
CA VAL A 81 -9.12 1.78 -2.75
C VAL A 81 -8.05 2.64 -3.40
N ARG A 82 -6.77 2.35 -3.10
CA ARG A 82 -5.58 3.04 -3.61
C ARG A 82 -4.64 2.08 -4.33
N LEU A 83 -3.94 2.59 -5.34
CA LEU A 83 -2.90 1.83 -6.04
C LEU A 83 -1.67 1.68 -5.13
N GLY A 84 -1.13 0.47 -5.05
CA GLY A 84 0.10 0.16 -4.33
C GLY A 84 1.28 0.94 -4.92
N GLY A 85 1.94 1.73 -4.07
CA GLY A 85 2.99 2.64 -4.52
C GLY A 85 4.36 2.00 -4.69
N PHE A 86 4.61 0.84 -4.06
CA PHE A 86 5.95 0.25 -4.02
C PHE A 86 6.46 -0.13 -5.42
N HIS A 87 5.75 -1.00 -6.13
CA HIS A 87 6.13 -1.40 -7.48
C HIS A 87 6.11 -0.24 -8.47
N LEU A 88 5.21 0.74 -8.28
CA LEU A 88 5.16 1.95 -9.10
C LEU A 88 6.43 2.78 -8.96
N VAL A 89 6.85 3.06 -7.72
CA VAL A 89 8.08 3.83 -7.44
C VAL A 89 9.31 3.08 -7.93
N MET A 90 9.39 1.77 -7.69
CA MET A 90 10.50 0.94 -8.19
C MET A 90 10.59 0.96 -9.72
N SER A 91 9.46 0.82 -10.42
CA SER A 91 9.41 0.87 -11.89
C SER A 91 9.81 2.25 -12.41
N PHE A 92 9.34 3.32 -11.76
CA PHE A 92 9.68 4.70 -12.13
C PHE A 92 11.17 5.00 -11.95
N MET A 93 11.76 4.58 -10.81
CA MET A 93 13.20 4.70 -10.58
C MET A 93 14.00 3.88 -11.59
N GLY A 94 13.57 2.65 -11.90
CA GLY A 94 14.19 1.84 -12.96
C GLY A 94 14.16 2.52 -14.33
N ALA A 95 13.03 3.16 -14.69
CA ALA A 95 12.92 3.91 -15.94
C ALA A 95 13.88 5.11 -15.99
N ILE A 96 14.02 5.86 -14.89
CA ILE A 96 15.01 6.95 -14.77
C ILE A 96 16.42 6.39 -14.94
N GLY A 97 16.75 5.32 -14.22
CA GLY A 97 18.06 4.66 -14.31
C GLY A 97 18.39 4.23 -15.73
N ASN A 98 17.43 3.65 -16.45
CA ASN A 98 17.59 3.24 -17.84
C ASN A 98 17.82 4.43 -18.79
N ILE A 99 17.01 5.51 -18.68
CA ILE A 99 17.19 6.73 -19.49
C ILE A 99 18.55 7.37 -19.22
N MET A 100 18.99 7.34 -17.97
CA MET A 100 20.22 7.95 -17.50
C MET A 100 21.39 6.96 -17.42
N SER A 101 21.33 5.85 -18.16
CA SER A 101 22.42 4.88 -18.20
C SER A 101 23.73 5.55 -18.60
N GLY A 102 24.81 5.26 -17.88
CA GLY A 102 26.11 5.90 -18.07
C GLY A 102 26.27 7.31 -17.47
N SER A 103 25.24 7.86 -16.81
CA SER A 103 25.34 9.16 -16.11
C SER A 103 26.05 9.08 -14.75
N GLY A 104 26.31 7.87 -14.24
CA GLY A 104 26.80 7.63 -12.88
C GLY A 104 25.71 7.68 -11.80
N LEU A 105 24.42 7.84 -12.17
CA LEU A 105 23.31 7.84 -11.22
C LEU A 105 23.18 6.50 -10.47
N GLU A 106 23.48 5.38 -11.13
CA GLU A 106 23.55 4.04 -10.52
C GLU A 106 24.55 4.01 -9.34
N ASN A 107 25.72 4.65 -9.51
CA ASN A 107 26.75 4.69 -8.47
C ASN A 107 26.27 5.51 -7.25
N VAL A 108 25.57 6.63 -7.50
CA VAL A 108 25.01 7.46 -6.42
C VAL A 108 23.90 6.70 -5.67
N TRP A 109 23.03 6.00 -6.40
CA TRP A 109 21.99 5.18 -5.77
C TRP A 109 22.54 4.00 -4.98
N GLY A 110 23.61 3.36 -5.45
CA GLY A 110 24.31 2.29 -4.71
C GLY A 110 24.87 2.75 -3.37
N VAL A 111 25.33 4.00 -3.29
CA VAL A 111 25.79 4.60 -2.04
C VAL A 111 24.63 4.87 -1.08
N ILE A 112 23.49 5.36 -1.59
CA ILE A 112 22.36 5.79 -0.74
C ILE A 112 21.47 4.61 -0.31
N TYR A 113 21.18 3.68 -1.22
CA TYR A 113 20.17 2.63 -1.04
C TYR A 113 20.77 1.21 -0.92
N ALA A 114 22.10 1.09 -0.94
CA ALA A 114 22.86 -0.15 -1.11
C ALA A 114 22.76 -0.75 -2.53
N GLU A 115 23.86 -1.35 -2.98
CA GLU A 115 24.07 -1.83 -4.35
C GLU A 115 22.99 -2.85 -4.79
N GLY A 116 22.52 -3.70 -3.86
CA GLY A 116 21.47 -4.69 -4.13
C GLY A 116 20.06 -4.12 -4.30
N SER A 117 19.86 -2.83 -4.08
CA SER A 117 18.57 -2.14 -4.21
C SER A 117 18.44 -1.37 -5.54
N ILE A 118 19.50 -1.30 -6.34
CA ILE A 118 19.47 -0.67 -7.66
C ILE A 118 18.77 -1.63 -8.64
N PRO A 119 17.74 -1.18 -9.38
CA PRO A 119 17.18 -1.98 -10.47
C PRO A 119 18.27 -2.30 -11.51
N GLN A 120 18.51 -3.59 -11.77
CA GLN A 120 19.42 -4.06 -12.83
C GLN A 120 18.82 -3.87 -14.22
#